data_AF-X1JFB2-F1
#
_entry.id   AF-X1JFB2-F1
#
_cell.length_a   1.000
_cell.length_b   1.000
_cell.length_c   1.000
_cell.angle_alpha   90.00
_cell.angle_beta   90.00
_cell.angle_gamma   90.00
#
_symmetry.space_group_name_H-M   'P 1'
#
loop_
_entity.id
_entity.type
_entity.pdbx_description
1 polymer ?
#
loop_
_entity_poly.entity_id
_entity_poly.type
_entity_poly.pdbx_seq_one_letter_code
_entity_poly.pdbx_strand_id
1 'polypeptide(L)' 'MGVTANVQVGEGKIAMFTDQFAMGAMSEPGDSGSVILTEDNKPTGLLFAGSDMLTLANRWTNVKKKLGLD' A
#
# COMPACT_ATOMS: atom_id res chain seq x y z
N MET A 1 12.96 -7.59 1.81
CA MET A 1 13.26 -6.16 2.04
C MET A 1 12.00 -5.36 1.72
N GLY A 2 11.65 -4.36 2.54
CA GLY A 2 10.49 -3.48 2.31
C GLY A 2 10.93 -2.13 1.76
N VAL A 3 10.02 -1.43 1.09
CA VAL A 3 10.27 -0.09 0.56
C VAL A 3 9.99 0.93 1.65
N THR A 4 10.82 1.98 1.71
CA THR A 4 10.55 3.18 2.49
C THR A 4 10.26 4.32 1.53
N ALA A 5 9.14 5.00 1.71
CA ALA A 5 8.67 6.05 0.83
C ALA A 5 8.14 7.25 1.62
N ASN A 6 8.39 8.45 1.10
CA ASN A 6 7.75 9.68 1.56
C ASN A 6 6.46 9.88 0.76
N VAL A 7 5.34 9.98 1.45
CA VAL A 7 4.02 10.10 0.84
C VAL A 7 3.37 11.39 1.31
N GLN A 8 2.83 12.17 0.38
CA GLN A 8 2.04 13.34 0.70
C GLN A 8 0.65 12.90 1.18
N VAL A 9 0.33 13.20 2.43
CA VAL A 9 -0.94 12.80 3.09
C VAL A 9 -1.89 13.98 3.31
N GLY A 10 -1.53 15.15 2.77
CA GLY A 10 -2.31 16.37 2.84
C GLY A 10 -1.50 17.57 2.33
N GLU A 11 -2.12 18.75 2.33
CA GLU A 11 -1.46 19.98 1.91
C GLU A 11 -0.23 20.26 2.79
N GLY A 12 0.96 20.30 2.16
CA GLY A 12 2.25 20.49 2.84
C GLY A 12 2.65 19.38 3.82
N LYS A 13 1.91 18.27 3.93
CA LYS A 13 2.17 17.20 4.91
C LYS A 13 2.73 15.97 4.22
N ILE A 14 3.97 15.65 4.56
CA ILE A 14 4.67 14.44 4.12
C ILE A 14 4.83 13.50 5.31
N ALA A 15 4.43 12.24 5.14
CA ALA A 15 4.68 11.18 6.10
C ALA A 15 5.61 10.13 5.48
N MET A 16 6.53 9.61 6.29
CA MET A 16 7.42 8.53 5.89
C MET A 16 6.80 7.19 6.25
N PHE A 17 6.61 6.34 5.25
CA PHE A 17 6.09 4.98 5.39
C PHE A 17 7.21 3.99 5.17
N THR A 18 7.45 3.12 6.15
CA THR A 18 8.48 2.06 6.10
C THR A 18 7.84 0.69 5.95
N ASP A 19 8.58 -0.27 5.41
CA ASP A 19 8.11 -1.65 5.21
C ASP A 19 6.89 -1.76 4.28
N GLN A 20 6.90 -0.97 3.21
CA GLN A 20 5.86 -0.96 2.21
C GLN A 20 6.10 -1.99 1.12
N PHE A 21 5.01 -2.44 0.51
CA PHE A 21 5.00 -3.18 -0.73
C PHE A 21 4.83 -2.18 -1.88
N ALA A 22 5.73 -2.22 -2.86
CA ALA A 22 5.74 -1.30 -3.99
C ALA A 22 5.63 -2.07 -5.31
N MET A 23 4.90 -1.51 -6.24
CA MET A 23 4.54 -2.11 -7.52
C MET A 23 4.61 -1.01 -8.60
N GLY A 24 4.61 -1.41 -9.88
CA GLY A 24 4.43 -0.45 -10.97
C GLY A 24 3.10 0.29 -10.86
N ALA A 25 2.96 1.41 -11.57
CA ALA A 25 1.73 2.18 -11.60
C ALA A 25 0.54 1.31 -12.07
N MET A 26 -0.42 1.11 -11.17
CA MET A 26 -1.61 0.30 -11.42
C MET A 26 -2.84 0.77 -10.62
N SER A 27 -2.78 1.99 -10.07
CA SER A 27 -3.80 2.52 -9.16
C SER A 27 -4.18 3.95 -9.52
N GLU A 28 -5.46 4.27 -9.41
CA GLU A 28 -6.00 5.61 -9.60
C GLU A 28 -6.55 6.20 -8.29
N PRO A 29 -6.76 7.52 -8.22
CA PRO A 29 -7.48 8.14 -7.11
C PRO A 29 -8.86 7.51 -6.92
N GLY A 30 -9.09 6.92 -5.75
CA GLY A 30 -10.32 6.18 -5.44
C GLY A 30 -10.10 4.70 -5.18
N ASP A 31 -9.00 4.12 -5.67
CA ASP A 31 -8.64 2.72 -5.39
C ASP A 31 -8.11 2.51 -3.97
N SER A 32 -7.86 3.59 -3.23
CA SER A 32 -7.39 3.57 -1.84
C SER A 32 -8.28 2.68 -0.98
N GLY A 33 -7.66 1.74 -0.27
CA GLY A 33 -8.35 0.73 0.54
C GLY A 33 -8.64 -0.57 -0.19
N SER A 34 -8.35 -0.67 -1.48
CA SER A 34 -8.44 -1.93 -2.22
C SER A 34 -7.38 -2.93 -1.74
N VAL A 35 -7.78 -4.19 -1.65
CA VAL A 35 -6.87 -5.30 -1.36
C VAL A 35 -6.21 -5.74 -2.65
N ILE A 36 -4.88 -5.82 -2.62
CA ILE A 36 -4.09 -6.32 -3.73
C ILE A 36 -3.97 -7.84 -3.61
N LEU A 37 -4.38 -8.53 -4.66
CA LEU A 37 -4.39 -9.99 -4.73
C LEU A 37 -3.34 -10.49 -5.72
N THR A 38 -2.83 -11.69 -5.48
CA THR A 38 -2.21 -12.52 -6.52
C THR A 38 -3.27 -13.09 -7.47
N GLU A 39 -2.84 -13.66 -8.60
CA GLU A 39 -3.73 -14.33 -9.55
C GLU A 39 -4.49 -15.52 -8.94
N ASP A 40 -3.94 -16.16 -7.91
CA ASP A 40 -4.60 -17.22 -7.12
C ASP A 40 -5.45 -16.68 -5.95
N ASN A 41 -5.87 -15.42 -6.01
CA ASN A 41 -6.74 -14.74 -5.03
C ASN A 41 -6.16 -14.68 -3.61
N LYS A 42 -4.84 -14.66 -3.45
CA LYS A 42 -4.21 -14.48 -2.13
C LYS A 42 -3.93 -13.01 -1.86
N PRO A 43 -4.34 -12.47 -0.70
CA PRO A 43 -4.06 -11.08 -0.34
C PRO A 43 -2.58 -10.85 -0.04
N THR A 44 -2.03 -9.79 -0.65
CA THR A 44 -0.61 -9.41 -0.55
C THR A 44 -0.41 -8.04 0.09
N GLY A 45 -1.35 -7.11 -0.12
CA GLY A 45 -1.28 -5.79 0.48
C GLY A 45 -2.59 -5.02 0.46
N LEU A 46 -2.57 -3.87 1.14
CA LEU A 46 -3.67 -2.90 1.20
C LEU A 46 -3.19 -1.58 0.61
N LEU A 47 -3.74 -1.22 -0.54
CA LEU A 47 -3.38 -0.03 -1.30
C LEU A 47 -3.69 1.23 -0.51
N PHE A 48 -2.73 2.16 -0.42
CA PHE A 48 -2.94 3.44 0.26
C PHE A 48 -2.37 4.66 -0.47
N ALA A 49 -1.47 4.48 -1.43
CA ALA A 49 -0.93 5.57 -2.23
C ALA A 49 -0.60 5.11 -3.66
N GLY A 50 -0.76 6.02 -4.61
CA GLY A 50 -0.50 5.79 -6.02
C GLY A 50 0.07 7.02 -6.70
N SER A 51 0.77 6.79 -7.80
CA SER A 51 1.37 7.80 -8.67
C SER A 51 1.48 7.24 -10.09
N ASP A 52 1.83 8.09 -11.05
CA ASP A 52 2.06 7.69 -12.45
C ASP A 52 3.20 6.66 -12.63
N MET A 53 4.01 6.43 -11.60
CA MET A 53 5.14 5.48 -11.66
C MET A 53 5.00 4.30 -10.70
N LEU A 54 4.39 4.50 -9.54
CA LEU A 54 4.39 3.54 -8.44
C LEU A 54 3.03 3.47 -7.74
N THR A 55 2.64 2.27 -7.38
CA THR A 55 1.59 1.98 -6.41
C THR A 55 2.23 1.47 -5.11
N LEU A 56 1.79 1.99 -3.97
CA LEU A 56 2.26 1.63 -2.64
C LEU A 56 1.12 1.02 -1.82
N ALA A 57 1.44 -0.09 -1.15
CA ALA A 57 0.53 -0.84 -0.31
C ALA A 57 1.17 -1.25 1.02
N ASN A 58 0.36 -1.28 2.07
CA ASN A 58 0.74 -1.88 3.34
C ASN A 58 0.82 -3.40 3.17
N ARG A 59 1.80 -4.06 3.79
CA ARG A 59 1.86 -5.53 3.76
C ARG A 59 0.63 -6.15 4.40
N TRP A 60 0.06 -7.15 3.74
CA TRP A 60 -1.11 -7.86 4.27
C TRP A 60 -0.87 -8.47 5.65
N THR A 61 0.33 -8.99 5.91
CA THR A 61 0.72 -9.51 7.24
C THR A 61 0.60 -8.45 8.34
N ASN A 62 1.01 -7.21 8.07
CA ASN A 62 0.94 -6.12 9.03
C ASN A 62 -0.51 -5.67 9.23
N VAL A 63 -1.31 -5.67 8.16
CA VAL A 63 -2.75 -5.36 8.20
C VAL A 63 -3.50 -6.39 9.04
N LYS A 64 -3.34 -7.69 8.78
CA LYS A 64 -4.00 -8.76 9.56
C LYS A 64 -3.70 -8.66 11.05
N LYS A 65 -2.42 -8.50 11.39
CA LYS A 65 -1.98 -8.33 12.78
C LYS A 65 -2.63 -7.13 13.46
N LYS A 66 -2.80 -6.01 12.75
CA LYS A 66 -3.45 -4.82 13.29
C LYS A 66 -4.96 -4.95 13.44
N LEU A 67 -5.59 -5.77 12.61
CA LEU A 67 -7.03 -6.04 12.67
C LEU A 67 -7.40 -7.24 13.56
N GLY A 68 -6.41 -7.97 14.09
CA GLY A 68 -6.64 -9.17 14.91
C GLY A 68 -7.17 -10.36 14.11
N LEU A 69 -6.79 -10.46 12.83
CA LEU A 69 -7.25 -11.49 11.89
C LEU A 69 -6.24 -12.64 11.73
N ASP A 70 -5.62 -13.08 12.82
CA ASP A 70 -4.63 -14.16 12.82
C ASP A 70 -5.27 -15.55 12.76
#